data_AF-A0A3D2XKT4-F1
#
_entry.id   AF-A0A3D2XKT4-F1
#
_cell.length_a   1.000
_cell.length_b   1.000
_cell.length_c   1.000
_cell.angle_alpha   90.00
_cell.angle_beta   90.00
_cell.angle_gamma   90.00
#
_symmetry.space_group_name_H-M   'P 1'
#
loop_
_entity.id
_entity.type
_entity.pdbx_description
1 polymer ?
#
loop_
_entity_poly.entity_id
_entity_poly.type
_entity_poly.pdbx_seq_one_letter_code
_entity_poly.pdbx_strand_id
1 'polypeptide(L)'
;DNFKIAVSDQANVFNGEIDSKKGSDVIFEFVKDDTSVLKTKLEQKEYDAYLYVPTGYTITGATTDSLQFRSAKTVGIMTREKIENRISKTLEEKRLMAMNISKTQLDSIQSQKESITFSSSSGKTENQAKVGLSYGVGFVSGFMIYIILFIYGTMVMRGVVEEKVSRIAEVIISSVKPFQLMMGKIVGIGAVGLLQFIIWGVLIFAIQLLIPVLFPQLFEQMQSQPVQPGMMAAAETAKQSGALSGIMAGLNEINFPLIIGCFAFYFLGGYFMYASLFAAVGSAANEDMQDAQSLLLPIMMPIIFGIVIMMQAVNNPNGSLAVFGSLFPLT
;
A
#
# COMPACT_ATOMS: atom_id res chain seq x y z
N ASP A 1 20.42 -10.08 0.62
CA ASP A 1 20.65 -11.53 0.64
C ASP A 1 19.85 -12.21 -0.45
N ASN A 2 20.52 -12.85 -1.40
CA ASN A 2 19.86 -13.59 -2.47
C ASN A 2 19.57 -15.01 -1.97
N PHE A 3 18.31 -15.44 -2.04
CA PHE A 3 17.86 -16.77 -1.63
C PHE A 3 18.20 -17.78 -2.74
N LYS A 4 19.16 -18.68 -2.47
CA LYS A 4 19.66 -19.64 -3.47
C LYS A 4 18.93 -20.98 -3.36
N ILE A 5 18.37 -21.43 -4.48
CA ILE A 5 17.59 -22.66 -4.58
C ILE A 5 18.26 -23.62 -5.56
N ALA A 6 18.69 -24.79 -5.07
CA ALA A 6 19.16 -25.88 -5.92
C ALA A 6 17.96 -26.62 -6.53
N VAL A 7 17.93 -26.79 -7.85
CA VAL A 7 16.87 -27.50 -8.57
C VAL A 7 17.42 -28.82 -9.10
N SER A 8 16.95 -29.93 -8.53
CA SER A 8 17.25 -31.28 -9.01
C SER A 8 16.08 -31.77 -9.86
N ASP A 9 16.25 -31.61 -11.17
CA ASP A 9 15.26 -31.96 -12.18
C ASP A 9 15.61 -33.31 -12.83
N GLN A 10 15.26 -34.41 -12.16
CA GLN A 10 15.56 -35.76 -12.67
C GLN A 10 14.61 -36.20 -13.78
N ALA A 11 13.42 -35.61 -13.86
CA ALA A 11 12.46 -35.83 -14.95
C ALA A 11 12.72 -34.95 -16.19
N ASN A 12 13.71 -34.03 -16.11
CA ASN A 12 14.05 -33.07 -17.16
C ASN A 12 12.84 -32.24 -17.63
N VAL A 13 11.98 -31.86 -16.69
CA VAL A 13 10.71 -31.16 -16.93
C VAL A 13 10.92 -29.68 -17.26
N PHE A 14 11.93 -29.08 -16.62
CA PHE A 14 12.26 -27.67 -16.75
C PHE A 14 13.34 -27.43 -17.82
N ASN A 15 14.00 -28.48 -18.34
CA ASN A 15 15.05 -28.41 -19.37
C ASN A 15 16.16 -27.37 -19.04
N GLY A 16 16.44 -27.15 -17.76
CA GLY A 16 17.44 -26.17 -17.31
C GLY A 16 17.00 -24.70 -17.41
N GLU A 17 15.72 -24.42 -17.66
CA GLU A 17 15.19 -23.07 -17.79
C GLU A 17 14.08 -22.81 -16.75
N ILE A 18 14.43 -22.10 -15.69
CA ILE A 18 13.48 -21.37 -14.84
C ILE A 18 13.88 -19.89 -14.93
N ASP A 19 12.91 -19.01 -15.22
CA ASP A 19 13.14 -17.58 -15.39
C ASP A 19 13.77 -16.97 -14.13
N SER A 20 15.10 -16.88 -14.16
CA SER A 20 15.95 -16.34 -13.12
C SER A 20 16.57 -15.06 -13.66
N LYS A 21 15.76 -14.00 -13.72
CA LYS A 21 16.27 -12.66 -14.06
C LYS A 21 17.47 -12.33 -13.16
N LYS A 22 18.64 -12.11 -13.75
CA LYS A 22 19.86 -11.66 -13.05
C LYS A 22 19.52 -10.38 -12.28
N GLY A 23 19.59 -10.44 -10.95
CA GLY A 23 19.23 -9.34 -10.05
C GLY A 23 17.97 -9.57 -9.20
N SER A 24 17.33 -10.74 -9.25
CA SER A 24 16.19 -11.04 -8.39
C SER A 24 16.59 -11.69 -7.06
N ASP A 25 15.83 -11.41 -5.99
CA ASP A 25 16.03 -11.92 -4.63
C ASP A 25 16.05 -13.47 -4.51
N VAL A 26 15.66 -14.19 -5.57
CA VAL A 26 15.61 -15.66 -5.63
C VAL A 26 16.37 -16.16 -6.86
N ILE A 27 17.37 -17.01 -6.65
CA ILE A 27 18.24 -17.57 -7.71
C ILE A 27 18.04 -19.08 -7.76
N PHE A 28 17.74 -19.61 -8.95
CA PHE A 28 17.61 -21.05 -9.19
C PHE A 28 18.88 -21.58 -9.87
N GLU A 29 19.50 -22.60 -9.29
CA GLU A 29 20.68 -23.28 -9.84
C GLU A 29 20.35 -24.75 -10.09
N PHE A 30 20.51 -25.22 -11.32
CA PHE A 30 20.21 -26.61 -11.67
C PHE A 30 21.38 -27.52 -11.30
N VAL A 31 21.10 -28.58 -10.54
CA VAL A 31 22.11 -29.51 -10.04
C VAL A 31 21.66 -30.95 -10.32
N LYS A 32 22.55 -31.79 -10.85
CA LYS A 32 22.28 -33.22 -11.14
C LYS A 32 22.53 -34.14 -9.94
N ASP A 33 22.51 -33.59 -8.74
CA ASP A 33 22.88 -34.31 -7.52
C ASP A 33 21.67 -35.09 -6.95
N ASP A 34 21.97 -36.22 -6.31
CA ASP A 34 20.98 -37.05 -5.62
C ASP A 34 20.48 -36.37 -4.33
N THR A 35 19.26 -36.74 -3.88
CA THR A 35 18.56 -36.13 -2.74
C THR A 35 19.40 -36.17 -1.45
N SER A 36 20.23 -37.20 -1.28
CA SER A 36 21.15 -37.35 -0.15
C SER A 36 22.28 -36.33 -0.15
N VAL A 37 22.81 -35.97 -1.33
CA VAL A 37 23.89 -34.99 -1.51
C VAL A 37 23.36 -33.56 -1.33
N LEU A 38 22.15 -33.30 -1.81
CA LEU A 38 21.48 -32.00 -1.65
C LEU A 38 21.16 -31.68 -0.19
N LYS A 39 20.82 -32.70 0.61
CA LYS A 39 20.62 -32.53 2.05
C LYS A 39 21.93 -32.13 2.75
N THR A 40 23.06 -32.74 2.40
CA THR A 40 24.37 -32.38 2.95
C THR A 40 24.82 -30.98 2.53
N LYS A 41 24.60 -30.58 1.27
CA LYS A 41 24.89 -29.22 0.79
C LYS A 41 24.01 -28.14 1.42
N LEU A 42 22.78 -28.50 1.78
CA LEU A 42 21.85 -27.65 2.52
C LEU A 42 22.28 -27.49 4.00
N GLU A 43 22.82 -28.54 4.62
CA GLU A 43 23.43 -28.49 5.96
C GLU A 43 24.76 -27.69 5.98
N GLN A 44 25.52 -27.72 4.88
CA GLN A 44 26.77 -26.95 4.68
C GLN A 44 26.56 -25.47 4.30
N LYS A 45 25.30 -25.00 4.21
CA LYS A 45 24.90 -23.62 3.83
C LYS A 45 25.32 -23.18 2.42
N GLU A 46 25.54 -24.12 1.51
CA GLU A 46 25.83 -23.79 0.10
C GLU A 46 24.56 -23.31 -0.63
N TYR A 47 23.39 -23.83 -0.22
CA TYR A 47 22.05 -23.47 -0.72
C TYR A 47 21.06 -23.24 0.43
N ASP A 48 20.11 -22.33 0.25
CA ASP A 48 19.07 -22.03 1.25
C ASP A 48 17.89 -23.01 1.16
N ALA A 49 17.60 -23.51 -0.04
CA ALA A 49 16.58 -24.51 -0.30
C ALA A 49 16.91 -25.41 -1.50
N TYR A 50 16.24 -26.56 -1.62
CA TYR A 50 16.23 -27.36 -2.83
C TYR A 50 14.82 -27.75 -3.28
N LEU A 51 14.63 -27.80 -4.59
CA LEU A 51 13.44 -28.29 -5.28
C LEU A 51 13.78 -29.65 -5.90
N TYR A 52 13.02 -30.68 -5.53
CA TYR A 52 13.17 -32.03 -6.09
C TYR A 52 12.00 -32.38 -7.00
N VAL A 53 12.34 -32.78 -8.24
CA VAL A 53 11.38 -33.22 -9.26
C VAL A 53 11.57 -34.73 -9.48
N PRO A 54 10.62 -35.58 -9.04
CA PRO A 54 10.73 -37.04 -9.20
C PRO A 54 10.70 -37.48 -10.66
N THR A 55 11.39 -38.57 -10.99
CA THR A 55 11.49 -39.15 -12.36
C THR A 55 10.15 -39.56 -12.98
N GLY A 56 9.11 -39.80 -12.18
CA GLY A 56 7.76 -40.12 -12.65
C GLY A 56 6.86 -38.91 -12.95
N TYR A 57 7.34 -37.68 -12.75
CA TYR A 57 6.54 -36.48 -12.92
C TYR A 57 6.27 -36.20 -14.41
N THR A 58 4.99 -36.23 -14.80
CA THR A 58 4.58 -35.97 -16.19
C THR A 58 3.84 -34.63 -16.27
N ILE A 59 4.24 -33.80 -17.23
CA ILE A 59 3.71 -32.45 -17.46
C ILE A 59 2.18 -32.45 -17.68
N THR A 60 1.64 -33.50 -18.30
CA THR A 60 0.28 -33.61 -18.86
C THR A 60 -0.67 -34.54 -18.09
N GLY A 61 -0.29 -35.07 -16.92
CA GLY A 61 -1.11 -36.04 -16.19
C GLY A 61 -1.14 -35.81 -14.69
N ALA A 62 -2.27 -36.18 -14.06
CA ALA A 62 -2.44 -36.24 -12.61
C ALA A 62 -1.51 -37.31 -12.02
N THR A 63 -0.27 -36.94 -11.68
CA THR A 63 0.64 -37.81 -10.95
C THR A 63 0.46 -37.63 -9.45
N THR A 64 0.49 -38.75 -8.72
CA THR A 64 0.38 -38.84 -7.26
C THR A 64 1.58 -38.26 -6.52
N ASP A 65 2.67 -37.98 -7.22
CA ASP A 65 3.89 -37.37 -6.67
C ASP A 65 3.90 -35.85 -6.86
N SER A 66 3.83 -35.16 -5.73
CA SER A 66 3.91 -33.70 -5.65
C SER A 66 5.36 -33.22 -5.70
N LEU A 67 5.57 -32.03 -6.28
CA LEU A 67 6.85 -31.32 -6.22
C LEU A 67 7.23 -31.09 -4.75
N GLN A 68 8.38 -31.60 -4.32
CA GLN A 68 8.85 -31.43 -2.94
C GLN A 68 9.84 -30.28 -2.87
N PHE A 69 9.45 -29.22 -2.16
CA PHE A 69 10.31 -28.10 -1.83
C PHE A 69 10.79 -28.23 -0.38
N ARG A 70 12.10 -28.25 -0.14
CA ARG A 70 12.68 -28.32 1.20
C ARG A 70 13.67 -27.18 1.42
N SER A 71 13.56 -26.51 2.56
CA SER A 71 14.39 -25.36 2.92
C SER A 71 15.09 -25.59 4.25
N ALA A 72 16.30 -25.05 4.40
CA ALA A 72 17.07 -25.10 5.65
C ALA A 72 16.45 -24.24 6.77
N LYS A 73 15.71 -23.20 6.37
CA LYS A 73 15.06 -22.22 7.26
C LYS A 73 13.61 -21.98 6.84
N THR A 74 12.81 -21.46 7.76
CA THR A 74 11.44 -21.02 7.48
C THR A 74 11.46 -19.97 6.37
N VAL A 75 10.79 -20.26 5.26
CA VAL A 75 10.68 -19.34 4.12
C VAL A 75 9.52 -18.37 4.37
N GLY A 76 9.78 -17.07 4.28
CA GLY A 76 8.74 -16.04 4.45
C GLY A 76 7.65 -16.13 3.38
N ILE A 77 6.43 -15.74 3.73
CA ILE A 77 5.22 -15.86 2.89
C ILE A 77 5.42 -15.22 1.50
N MET A 78 5.97 -14.01 1.46
CA MET A 78 6.24 -13.30 0.19
C MET A 78 7.26 -14.03 -0.70
N THR A 79 8.29 -14.62 -0.11
CA THR A 79 9.30 -15.40 -0.85
C THR A 79 8.70 -16.69 -1.38
N ARG A 80 7.86 -17.36 -0.58
CA ARG A 80 7.12 -18.55 -0.98
C ARG A 80 6.20 -18.27 -2.17
N GLU A 81 5.40 -17.20 -2.10
CA GLU A 81 4.49 -16.80 -3.19
C GLU A 81 5.26 -16.47 -4.48
N LYS A 82 6.40 -15.76 -4.38
CA LYS A 82 7.28 -15.51 -5.53
C LYS A 82 7.80 -16.81 -6.16
N ILE A 83 8.21 -17.78 -5.35
CA ILE A 83 8.72 -19.09 -5.82
C ILE A 83 7.59 -19.87 -6.50
N GLU A 84 6.42 -19.96 -5.86
CA GLU A 84 5.26 -20.69 -6.34
C GLU A 84 4.74 -20.12 -7.67
N ASN A 85 4.62 -18.80 -7.79
CA ASN A 85 4.21 -18.13 -9.03
C ASN A 85 5.19 -18.39 -10.18
N ARG A 86 6.51 -18.39 -9.91
CA ARG A 86 7.53 -18.66 -10.94
C ARG A 86 7.52 -20.12 -11.40
N ILE A 87 7.47 -21.06 -10.47
CA ILE A 87 7.40 -22.50 -10.79
C ILE A 87 6.11 -22.80 -11.55
N SER A 88 4.97 -22.28 -11.08
CA SER A 88 3.67 -22.48 -11.71
C SER A 88 3.61 -21.92 -13.12
N LYS A 89 4.10 -20.70 -13.33
CA LYS A 89 4.17 -20.08 -14.66
C LYS A 89 5.07 -20.87 -15.62
N THR A 90 6.25 -21.30 -15.15
CA THR A 90 7.18 -22.09 -15.97
C THR A 90 6.54 -23.44 -16.35
N LEU A 91 5.89 -24.10 -15.39
CA LEU A 91 5.19 -25.35 -15.63
C LEU A 91 4.00 -25.18 -16.59
N GLU A 92 3.25 -24.09 -16.47
CA GLU A 92 2.17 -23.71 -17.39
C GLU A 92 2.70 -23.51 -18.81
N GLU A 93 3.79 -22.75 -18.99
CA GLU A 93 4.43 -22.57 -20.29
C GLU A 93 4.86 -23.92 -20.91
N LYS A 94 5.50 -24.80 -20.13
CA LYS A 94 5.91 -26.14 -20.61
C LYS A 94 4.71 -27.03 -20.93
N ARG A 95 3.60 -26.94 -20.18
CA ARG A 95 2.33 -27.63 -20.48
C ARG A 95 1.75 -27.17 -21.81
N LEU A 96 1.76 -25.88 -22.07
CA LEU A 96 1.24 -25.31 -23.30
C LEU A 96 2.10 -25.71 -24.51
N MET A 97 3.43 -25.72 -24.34
CA MET A 97 4.35 -26.26 -25.36
C MET A 97 4.08 -27.75 -25.64
N ALA A 98 3.81 -28.56 -24.61
CA ALA A 98 3.48 -29.97 -24.76
C ALA A 98 2.15 -30.20 -25.51
N MET A 99 1.25 -29.21 -25.54
CA MET A 99 0.01 -29.22 -26.33
C MET A 99 0.19 -28.64 -27.74
N ASN A 100 1.42 -28.50 -28.23
CA ASN A 100 1.77 -27.89 -29.53
C ASN A 100 1.45 -26.39 -29.66
N ILE A 101 1.26 -25.66 -28.55
CA ILE A 101 1.15 -24.20 -28.58
C ILE A 101 2.57 -23.62 -28.55
N SER A 102 3.00 -23.02 -29.66
CA SER A 102 4.34 -22.43 -29.75
C SER A 102 4.47 -21.20 -28.85
N LYS A 103 5.67 -20.96 -28.29
CA LYS A 103 5.97 -19.77 -27.47
C LYS A 103 5.61 -18.46 -28.19
N THR A 104 5.81 -18.40 -29.49
CA THR A 104 5.42 -17.27 -30.35
C THR A 104 3.91 -17.06 -30.42
N GLN A 105 3.12 -18.13 -30.43
CA GLN A 105 1.65 -18.03 -30.35
C GLN A 105 1.20 -17.60 -28.95
N LEU A 106 1.84 -18.12 -27.89
CA LEU A 106 1.57 -17.72 -26.52
C LEU A 106 1.84 -16.23 -26.30
N ASP A 107 3.00 -15.76 -26.75
CA ASP A 107 3.40 -14.35 -26.68
C ASP A 107 2.44 -13.47 -27.48
N SER A 108 1.97 -13.94 -28.64
CA SER A 108 0.97 -13.22 -29.44
C SER A 108 -0.38 -13.11 -28.72
N ILE A 109 -0.85 -14.17 -28.06
CA ILE A 109 -2.11 -14.18 -27.30
C ILE A 109 -2.00 -13.28 -26.06
N GLN A 110 -0.86 -13.30 -25.36
CA GLN A 110 -0.64 -12.42 -24.20
C GLN A 110 -0.46 -10.96 -24.60
N SER A 111 0.10 -10.69 -25.78
CA SER A 111 0.22 -9.33 -26.33
C SER A 111 -1.12 -8.78 -26.84
N GLN A 112 -2.05 -9.65 -27.23
CA GLN A 112 -3.42 -9.32 -27.63
C GLN A 112 -4.39 -9.29 -26.43
N LYS A 113 -3.91 -9.04 -25.22
CA LYS A 113 -4.78 -8.89 -24.06
C LYS A 113 -5.64 -7.63 -24.25
N GLU A 114 -6.83 -7.81 -24.82
CA GLU A 114 -7.77 -6.73 -25.03
C GLU A 114 -8.12 -6.09 -23.68
N SER A 115 -7.83 -4.79 -23.57
CA SER A 115 -8.20 -4.00 -22.40
C SER A 115 -9.72 -3.82 -22.40
N ILE A 116 -10.42 -4.62 -21.59
CA ILE A 116 -11.87 -4.47 -21.37
C ILE A 116 -12.15 -3.08 -20.82
N THR A 117 -12.67 -2.18 -21.65
CA THR A 117 -12.95 -0.80 -21.24
C THR A 117 -14.31 -0.76 -20.54
N PHE A 118 -14.31 -0.47 -19.24
CA PHE A 118 -15.56 -0.27 -18.50
C PHE A 118 -16.15 1.09 -18.89
N SER A 119 -17.40 1.08 -19.36
CA SER A 119 -18.14 2.30 -19.68
C SER A 119 -19.44 2.30 -18.88
N SER A 120 -19.74 3.42 -18.24
CA SER A 120 -21.02 3.60 -17.56
C SER A 120 -22.14 3.74 -18.60
N SER A 121 -23.37 3.35 -18.23
CA SER A 121 -24.59 3.46 -19.06
C SER A 121 -24.85 4.89 -19.60
N SER A 122 -24.21 5.90 -19.00
CA SER A 122 -24.19 7.30 -19.47
C SER A 122 -23.32 7.55 -20.73
N GLY A 123 -22.67 6.54 -21.32
CA GLY A 123 -21.78 6.72 -22.47
C GLY A 123 -20.47 7.44 -22.15
N LYS A 124 -20.17 7.66 -20.86
CA LYS A 124 -18.87 8.14 -20.39
C LYS A 124 -17.96 6.92 -20.26
N THR A 125 -16.95 6.85 -21.13
CA THR A 125 -15.85 5.91 -21.01
C THR A 125 -15.17 6.14 -19.67
N GLU A 126 -15.29 5.19 -18.75
CA GLU A 126 -14.56 5.27 -17.49
C GLU A 126 -13.14 4.84 -17.75
N ASN A 127 -12.25 5.83 -17.83
CA ASN A 127 -10.83 5.58 -17.97
C ASN A 127 -10.39 4.74 -16.75
N GLN A 128 -9.93 3.50 -16.97
CA GLN A 128 -9.49 2.61 -15.89
C GLN A 128 -8.41 3.27 -15.02
N ALA A 129 -7.56 4.12 -15.62
CA ALA A 129 -6.57 4.91 -14.88
C ALA A 129 -7.24 5.92 -13.92
N LYS A 130 -8.34 6.56 -14.32
CA LYS A 130 -9.12 7.46 -13.46
C LYS A 130 -9.79 6.71 -12.31
N VAL A 131 -10.34 5.52 -12.56
CA VAL A 131 -10.99 4.71 -11.52
C VAL A 131 -9.96 4.28 -10.48
N GLY A 132 -8.82 3.73 -10.89
CA GLY A 132 -7.73 3.35 -9.99
C GLY A 132 -7.12 4.54 -9.24
N LEU A 133 -6.99 5.70 -9.89
CA LEU A 133 -6.48 6.91 -9.27
C LEU A 133 -7.47 7.52 -8.28
N SER A 134 -8.76 7.58 -8.62
CA SER A 134 -9.82 8.09 -7.73
C SER A 134 -9.96 7.20 -6.50
N TYR A 135 -9.85 5.87 -6.68
CA TYR A 135 -9.74 4.90 -5.60
C TYR A 135 -8.56 5.22 -4.67
N GLY A 136 -7.37 5.39 -5.25
CA GLY A 136 -6.15 5.69 -4.51
C GLY A 136 -6.24 7.00 -3.73
N VAL A 137 -6.73 8.07 -4.37
CA VAL A 137 -6.91 9.38 -3.74
C VAL A 137 -7.94 9.32 -2.62
N GLY A 138 -9.07 8.65 -2.82
CA GLY A 138 -10.08 8.44 -1.78
C GLY A 138 -9.51 7.70 -0.57
N PHE A 139 -8.84 6.57 -0.80
CA PHE A 139 -8.21 5.77 0.25
C PHE A 139 -7.15 6.57 1.03
N VAL A 140 -6.24 7.24 0.32
CA VAL A 140 -5.20 8.06 0.94
C VAL A 140 -5.82 9.21 1.74
N SER A 141 -6.86 9.86 1.21
CA SER A 141 -7.51 10.97 1.91
C SER A 141 -8.21 10.53 3.20
N GLY A 142 -8.96 9.43 3.18
CA GLY A 142 -9.63 8.89 4.37
C GLY A 142 -8.62 8.38 5.40
N PHE A 143 -7.57 7.69 4.95
CA PHE A 143 -6.50 7.24 5.83
C PHE A 143 -5.70 8.42 6.43
N MET A 144 -5.53 9.51 5.68
CA MET A 144 -4.92 10.73 6.18
C MET A 144 -5.78 11.36 7.29
N ILE A 145 -7.10 11.44 7.10
CA ILE A 145 -8.04 11.90 8.14
C ILE A 145 -7.86 11.06 9.41
N TYR A 146 -7.85 9.73 9.28
CA TYR A 146 -7.61 8.82 10.41
C TYR A 146 -6.35 9.19 11.22
N ILE A 147 -5.19 9.26 10.55
CA ILE A 147 -3.91 9.55 11.23
C ILE A 147 -3.99 10.90 11.94
N ILE A 148 -4.57 11.90 11.29
CA ILE A 148 -4.61 13.26 11.79
C ILE A 148 -5.56 13.35 12.99
N LEU A 149 -6.75 12.76 12.93
CA LEU A 149 -7.68 12.69 14.07
C LEU A 149 -7.04 12.03 15.28
N PHE A 150 -6.25 10.97 15.06
CA PHE A 150 -5.53 10.31 16.14
C PHE A 150 -4.42 11.19 16.73
N ILE A 151 -3.55 11.75 15.89
CA ILE A 151 -2.43 12.60 16.33
C ILE A 151 -2.95 13.83 17.07
N TYR A 152 -3.86 14.58 16.47
CA TYR A 152 -4.38 15.80 17.08
C TYR A 152 -5.31 15.51 18.26
N GLY A 153 -6.08 14.43 18.21
CA GLY A 153 -6.86 13.96 19.35
C GLY A 153 -5.97 13.67 20.57
N THR A 154 -4.89 12.90 20.38
CA THR A 154 -3.94 12.62 21.47
C THR A 154 -3.23 13.89 21.97
N MET A 155 -2.95 14.88 21.11
CA MET A 155 -2.44 16.19 21.55
C MET A 155 -3.45 16.93 22.44
N VAL A 156 -4.73 16.95 22.07
CA VAL A 156 -5.79 17.55 22.90
C VAL A 156 -5.85 16.86 24.26
N MET A 157 -5.88 15.52 24.29
CA MET A 157 -5.89 14.75 25.54
C MET A 157 -4.71 15.10 26.44
N ARG A 158 -3.48 15.05 25.90
CA ARG A 158 -2.26 15.36 26.65
C ARG A 158 -2.30 16.78 27.20
N GLY A 159 -2.70 17.75 26.38
CA GLY A 159 -2.82 19.13 26.83
C GLY A 159 -3.81 19.31 27.98
N VAL A 160 -4.90 18.54 28.03
CA VAL A 160 -5.87 18.58 29.14
C VAL A 160 -5.28 17.95 30.41
N VAL A 161 -4.60 16.81 30.29
CA VAL A 161 -3.92 16.15 31.42
C VAL A 161 -2.83 17.06 31.99
N GLU A 162 -1.98 17.65 31.14
CA GLU A 162 -0.92 18.56 31.56
C GLU A 162 -1.47 19.78 32.30
N GLU A 163 -2.57 20.36 31.84
CA GLU A 163 -3.22 21.47 32.54
C GLU A 163 -3.78 21.04 33.90
N LYS A 164 -4.41 19.87 33.99
CA LYS A 164 -4.96 19.34 35.24
C LYS A 164 -3.89 19.07 36.30
N VAL A 165 -2.74 18.53 35.88
CA VAL A 165 -1.63 18.11 36.76
C VAL A 165 -0.71 19.27 37.13
N SER A 166 -0.57 20.25 36.25
CA SER A 166 0.26 21.42 36.52
C SER A 166 -0.44 22.43 37.43
N ARG A 167 0.36 23.21 38.17
CA ARG A 167 -0.12 24.35 38.98
C ARG A 167 -0.90 25.41 38.16
N ILE A 168 -0.93 25.25 36.84
CA ILE A 168 -1.67 26.06 35.89
C ILE A 168 -3.19 25.89 36.08
N ALA A 169 -3.71 24.69 36.41
CA ALA A 169 -5.15 24.48 36.61
C ALA A 169 -5.76 25.37 37.70
N GLU A 170 -5.11 25.50 38.87
CA GLU A 170 -5.61 26.29 40.00
C GLU A 170 -5.73 27.79 39.65
N VAL A 171 -4.73 28.32 38.94
CA VAL A 171 -4.71 29.73 38.53
C VAL A 171 -5.73 29.98 37.43
N ILE A 172 -5.83 29.11 36.43
CA ILE A 172 -6.73 29.35 35.29
C ILE A 172 -8.20 29.13 35.65
N ILE A 173 -8.53 28.14 36.48
CA ILE A 173 -9.93 27.88 36.87
C ILE A 173 -10.53 29.00 37.72
N SER A 174 -9.68 29.77 38.42
CA SER A 174 -10.09 30.98 39.14
C SER A 174 -10.29 32.20 38.23
N SER A 175 -9.76 32.14 37.00
CA SER A 175 -9.71 33.27 36.06
C SER A 175 -10.69 33.13 34.89
N VAL A 176 -10.93 31.92 34.39
CA VAL A 176 -11.76 31.63 33.21
C VAL A 176 -12.59 30.36 33.43
N LYS A 177 -13.81 30.34 32.87
CA LYS A 177 -14.70 29.16 32.97
C LYS A 177 -14.07 27.94 32.27
N PRO A 178 -14.14 26.73 32.86
CA PRO A 178 -13.56 25.50 32.28
C PRO A 178 -13.97 25.23 30.83
N PHE A 179 -15.24 25.42 30.49
CA PHE A 179 -15.74 25.19 29.14
C PHE A 179 -15.08 26.11 28.10
N GLN A 180 -14.84 27.38 28.45
CA GLN A 180 -14.19 28.35 27.55
C GLN A 180 -12.73 27.99 27.32
N LEU A 181 -12.03 27.54 28.37
CA LEU A 181 -10.66 27.06 28.26
C LEU A 181 -10.57 25.81 27.36
N MET A 182 -11.45 24.83 27.57
CA MET A 182 -11.46 23.60 26.78
C MET A 182 -11.79 23.87 25.31
N MET A 183 -12.80 24.70 25.05
CA MET A 183 -13.16 25.10 23.69
C MET A 183 -12.01 25.87 23.02
N GLY A 184 -11.37 26.81 23.73
CA GLY A 184 -10.21 27.55 23.23
C GLY A 184 -9.04 26.63 22.89
N LYS A 185 -8.75 25.62 23.71
CA LYS A 185 -7.71 24.63 23.43
C LYS A 185 -8.04 23.77 22.22
N ILE A 186 -9.26 23.24 22.15
CA ILE A 186 -9.69 22.40 21.00
C ILE A 186 -9.63 23.21 19.71
N VAL A 187 -10.15 24.44 19.71
CA VAL A 187 -10.10 25.30 18.52
C VAL A 187 -8.65 25.68 18.19
N GLY A 188 -7.81 25.96 19.18
CA GLY A 188 -6.40 26.31 18.99
C GLY A 188 -5.59 25.17 18.37
N ILE A 189 -5.69 23.96 18.92
CA ILE A 189 -5.03 22.78 18.34
C ILE A 189 -5.60 22.45 16.95
N GLY A 190 -6.89 22.68 16.73
CA GLY A 190 -7.53 22.53 15.43
C GLY A 190 -7.00 23.53 14.39
N ALA A 191 -6.76 24.77 14.81
CA ALA A 191 -6.15 25.80 13.98
C ALA A 191 -4.70 25.44 13.60
N VAL A 192 -3.94 24.81 14.49
CA VAL A 192 -2.62 24.25 14.17
C VAL A 192 -2.73 23.17 13.09
N GLY A 193 -3.72 22.28 13.18
CA GLY A 193 -4.01 21.28 12.13
C GLY A 193 -4.32 21.90 10.77
N LEU A 194 -5.16 22.93 10.73
CA LEU A 194 -5.45 23.67 9.51
C LEU A 194 -4.21 24.37 8.94
N LEU A 195 -3.39 24.97 9.81
CA LEU A 195 -2.13 25.59 9.42
C LEU A 195 -1.16 24.57 8.81
N GLN A 196 -1.08 23.36 9.36
CA GLN A 196 -0.26 22.29 8.79
C GLN A 196 -0.65 21.98 7.34
N PHE A 197 -1.95 21.94 7.02
CA PHE A 197 -2.39 21.73 5.63
C PHE A 197 -2.05 22.89 4.71
N ILE A 198 -2.16 24.13 5.21
CA ILE A 198 -1.73 25.32 4.46
C ILE A 198 -0.23 25.23 4.17
N ILE A 199 0.58 24.85 5.16
CA ILE A 199 2.04 24.68 4.99
C ILE A 199 2.33 23.61 3.94
N TRP A 200 1.65 22.46 3.98
CA TRP A 200 1.81 21.43 2.94
C TRP A 200 1.41 21.93 1.55
N GLY A 201 0.31 22.65 1.42
CA GLY A 201 -0.12 23.24 0.15
C GLY A 201 0.91 24.23 -0.40
N VAL A 202 1.43 25.12 0.46
CA VAL A 202 2.48 26.09 0.10
C VAL A 202 3.77 25.36 -0.28
N LEU A 203 4.16 24.31 0.45
CA LEU A 203 5.36 23.53 0.14
C LEU A 203 5.24 22.82 -1.20
N ILE A 204 4.10 22.17 -1.49
CA ILE A 204 3.87 21.51 -2.78
C ILE A 204 3.94 22.53 -3.91
N PHE A 205 3.27 23.68 -3.75
CA PHE A 205 3.31 24.76 -4.74
C PHE A 205 4.72 25.33 -4.92
N ALA A 206 5.46 25.58 -3.83
CA ALA A 206 6.82 26.07 -3.87
C ALA A 206 7.77 25.08 -4.55
N ILE A 207 7.64 23.77 -4.26
CA ILE A 207 8.41 22.72 -4.92
C ILE A 207 8.10 22.68 -6.42
N GLN A 208 6.83 22.79 -6.81
CA GLN A 208 6.43 22.81 -8.22
C GLN A 208 7.01 24.01 -8.98
N LEU A 209 7.15 25.17 -8.33
CA LEU A 209 7.82 26.35 -8.90
C LEU A 209 9.35 26.24 -8.90
N LEU A 210 9.93 25.64 -7.87
CA LEU A 210 11.38 25.52 -7.70
C LEU A 210 12.01 24.44 -8.56
N ILE A 211 11.32 23.31 -8.80
CA ILE A 211 11.88 22.19 -9.57
C ILE A 211 12.38 22.63 -10.97
N PRO A 212 11.61 23.36 -11.79
CA PRO A 212 12.08 23.81 -13.10
C PRO A 212 13.27 24.77 -13.03
N VAL A 213 13.36 25.57 -11.95
CA VAL A 213 14.43 26.57 -11.75
C VAL A 213 15.72 25.92 -11.23
N LEU A 214 15.60 25.00 -10.29
CA LEU A 214 16.74 24.31 -9.66
C LEU A 214 17.28 23.17 -10.52
N PHE A 215 16.43 22.54 -11.32
CA PHE A 215 16.78 21.41 -12.18
C PHE A 215 16.27 21.60 -13.62
N PRO A 216 16.75 22.62 -14.35
CA PRO A 216 16.33 22.87 -15.73
C PRO A 216 16.59 21.67 -16.65
N GLN A 217 17.67 20.92 -16.39
CA GLN A 217 18.01 19.69 -17.11
C GLN A 217 17.02 18.54 -16.87
N LEU A 218 16.38 18.43 -15.69
CA LEU A 218 15.31 17.42 -15.45
C LEU A 218 14.08 17.71 -16.30
N PHE A 219 13.78 18.98 -16.56
CA PHE A 219 12.62 19.40 -17.35
C PHE A 219 12.87 19.25 -18.86
N GLU A 220 14.04 19.68 -19.35
CA GLU A 220 14.47 19.44 -20.73
C GLU A 220 14.58 17.95 -21.06
N GLN A 221 15.05 17.12 -20.12
CA GLN A 221 15.15 15.67 -20.29
C GLN A 221 13.78 14.96 -20.22
N MET A 222 12.77 15.57 -19.58
CA MET A 222 11.38 15.09 -19.66
C MET A 222 10.71 15.42 -20.99
N GLN A 223 11.02 16.58 -21.58
CA GLN A 223 10.38 17.06 -22.81
C GLN A 223 11.10 16.71 -24.12
N SER A 224 12.43 16.48 -24.12
CA SER A 224 13.18 16.49 -25.38
C SER A 224 14.06 15.29 -25.77
N GLN A 225 14.42 14.29 -24.94
CA GLN A 225 15.07 13.04 -25.41
C GLN A 225 15.34 12.01 -24.27
N PRO A 226 15.67 10.72 -24.57
CA PRO A 226 15.59 9.61 -23.62
C PRO A 226 16.60 9.71 -22.46
N VAL A 227 16.19 9.14 -21.34
CA VAL A 227 16.67 9.29 -19.94
C VAL A 227 18.09 8.71 -19.74
N GLN A 228 18.84 9.02 -18.67
CA GLN A 228 20.16 8.38 -18.37
C GLN A 228 20.08 6.91 -17.91
N PRO A 229 21.05 6.02 -18.23
CA PRO A 229 20.91 4.55 -18.21
C PRO A 229 20.35 3.88 -16.94
N GLY A 230 20.56 4.44 -15.74
CA GLY A 230 20.04 3.88 -14.48
C GLY A 230 18.60 4.29 -14.13
N MET A 231 18.19 5.51 -14.54
CA MET A 231 16.81 6.00 -14.42
C MET A 231 16.01 5.74 -15.70
N MET A 232 16.70 5.46 -16.81
CA MET A 232 16.15 5.14 -18.13
C MET A 232 15.44 3.79 -18.09
N ALA A 233 15.97 2.78 -17.41
CA ALA A 233 15.28 1.49 -17.27
C ALA A 233 13.94 1.62 -16.53
N ALA A 234 13.87 2.40 -15.43
CA ALA A 234 12.61 2.60 -14.69
C ALA A 234 11.64 3.53 -15.44
N ALA A 235 12.14 4.59 -16.07
CA ALA A 235 11.34 5.57 -16.80
C ALA A 235 10.89 5.07 -18.19
N GLU A 236 11.68 4.25 -18.90
CA GLU A 236 11.28 3.58 -20.14
C GLU A 236 10.25 2.48 -19.86
N THR A 237 10.41 1.69 -18.80
CA THR A 237 9.37 0.73 -18.41
C THR A 237 8.06 1.43 -18.02
N ALA A 238 8.15 2.61 -17.38
CA ALA A 238 6.98 3.42 -17.02
C ALA A 238 6.35 4.20 -18.20
N LYS A 239 7.14 4.63 -19.20
CA LYS A 239 6.65 5.25 -20.45
C LYS A 239 6.09 4.20 -21.41
N GLN A 240 6.71 3.04 -21.54
CA GLN A 240 6.28 1.94 -22.40
C GLN A 240 5.01 1.24 -21.87
N SER A 241 4.77 1.29 -20.56
CA SER A 241 3.50 0.83 -19.96
C SER A 241 2.37 1.87 -20.03
N GLY A 242 2.63 3.08 -20.54
CA GLY A 242 1.65 4.17 -20.54
C GLY A 242 1.20 4.62 -19.14
N ALA A 243 1.76 4.06 -18.07
CA ALA A 243 1.31 4.23 -16.71
C ALA A 243 1.48 5.67 -16.21
N LEU A 244 2.61 6.30 -16.53
CA LEU A 244 2.85 7.70 -16.14
C LEU A 244 1.93 8.67 -16.87
N SER A 245 1.68 8.44 -18.15
CA SER A 245 0.73 9.23 -18.96
C SER A 245 -0.70 9.03 -18.47
N GLY A 246 -1.07 7.81 -18.10
CA GLY A 246 -2.38 7.48 -17.52
C GLY A 246 -2.59 8.11 -16.15
N ILE A 247 -1.56 8.17 -15.30
CA ILE A 247 -1.61 8.85 -14.00
C ILE A 247 -1.77 10.37 -14.19
N MET A 248 -0.99 11.01 -15.06
CA MET A 248 -1.13 12.46 -15.32
C MET A 248 -2.50 12.81 -15.91
N ALA A 249 -3.00 12.02 -16.87
CA ALA A 249 -4.33 12.20 -17.42
C ALA A 249 -5.42 12.00 -16.35
N GLY A 250 -5.30 10.95 -15.53
CA GLY A 250 -6.20 10.69 -14.42
C GLY A 250 -6.21 11.83 -13.39
N LEU A 251 -5.05 12.40 -13.04
CA LEU A 251 -4.93 13.48 -12.07
C LEU A 251 -5.66 14.74 -12.57
N ASN A 252 -5.50 15.09 -13.84
CA ASN A 252 -6.19 16.25 -14.42
C ASN A 252 -7.72 16.07 -14.50
N GLU A 253 -8.19 14.83 -14.58
CA GLU A 253 -9.62 14.52 -14.56
C GLU A 253 -10.25 14.54 -13.15
N ILE A 254 -9.44 14.56 -12.08
CA ILE A 254 -9.92 14.58 -10.71
C ILE A 254 -10.31 16.00 -10.30
N ASN A 255 -11.51 16.14 -9.71
CA ASN A 255 -11.97 17.39 -9.13
C ASN A 255 -11.32 17.63 -7.76
N PHE A 256 -10.08 18.11 -7.76
CA PHE A 256 -9.35 18.45 -6.53
C PHE A 256 -10.09 19.46 -5.64
N PRO A 257 -10.73 20.53 -6.15
CA PRO A 257 -11.50 21.45 -5.31
C PRO A 257 -12.59 20.75 -4.49
N LEU A 258 -13.33 19.83 -5.10
CA LEU A 258 -14.36 19.04 -4.41
C LEU A 258 -13.73 18.14 -3.34
N ILE A 259 -12.65 17.43 -3.68
CA ILE A 259 -11.96 16.54 -2.73
C ILE A 259 -11.42 17.33 -1.53
N ILE A 260 -10.77 18.46 -1.77
CA ILE A 260 -10.25 19.31 -0.69
C ILE A 260 -11.39 19.87 0.16
N GLY A 261 -12.50 20.27 -0.46
CA GLY A 261 -13.70 20.73 0.25
C GLY A 261 -14.32 19.65 1.14
N CYS A 262 -14.52 18.46 0.60
CA CYS A 262 -14.99 17.29 1.36
C CYS A 262 -14.01 16.93 2.47
N PHE A 263 -12.71 16.87 2.16
CA PHE A 263 -11.67 16.59 3.13
C PHE A 263 -11.72 17.57 4.30
N ALA A 264 -11.77 18.88 4.04
CA ALA A 264 -11.83 19.89 5.09
C ALA A 264 -13.12 19.78 5.93
N PHE A 265 -14.26 19.50 5.29
CA PHE A 265 -15.54 19.33 5.98
C PHE A 265 -15.53 18.11 6.92
N TYR A 266 -15.16 16.93 6.40
CA TYR A 266 -15.08 15.70 7.19
C TYR A 266 -13.98 15.76 8.24
N PHE A 267 -12.83 16.34 7.89
CA PHE A 267 -11.75 16.59 8.85
C PHE A 267 -12.21 17.45 10.01
N LEU A 268 -12.85 18.61 9.77
CA LEU A 268 -13.31 19.49 10.86
C LEU A 268 -14.42 18.84 11.68
N GLY A 269 -15.39 18.19 11.04
CA GLY A 269 -16.47 17.49 11.72
C GLY A 269 -15.94 16.36 12.61
N GLY A 270 -15.10 15.49 12.05
CA GLY A 270 -14.42 14.43 12.79
C GLY A 270 -13.51 14.99 13.87
N TYR A 271 -12.76 16.06 13.59
CA TYR A 271 -11.84 16.67 14.55
C TYR A 271 -12.57 17.16 15.78
N PHE A 272 -13.65 17.94 15.65
CA PHE A 272 -14.38 18.42 16.82
C PHE A 272 -15.01 17.29 17.62
N MET A 273 -15.55 16.28 16.94
CA MET A 273 -16.12 15.10 17.61
C MET A 273 -15.04 14.34 18.40
N TYR A 274 -13.94 13.96 17.76
CA TYR A 274 -12.89 13.19 18.43
C TYR A 274 -12.11 14.01 19.44
N ALA A 275 -11.79 15.27 19.14
CA ALA A 275 -11.13 16.16 20.10
C ALA A 275 -11.96 16.28 21.38
N SER A 276 -13.30 16.29 21.30
CA SER A 276 -14.16 16.27 22.48
C SER A 276 -14.07 14.95 23.28
N LEU A 277 -13.98 13.80 22.60
CA LEU A 277 -13.81 12.49 23.24
C LEU A 277 -12.42 12.35 23.90
N PHE A 278 -11.37 12.76 23.19
CA PHE A 278 -10.01 12.79 23.71
C PHE A 278 -9.86 13.78 24.88
N ALA A 279 -10.50 14.94 24.80
CA ALA A 279 -10.60 15.89 25.90
C ALA A 279 -11.33 15.30 27.12
N ALA A 280 -12.43 14.57 26.90
CA ALA A 280 -13.16 13.89 27.96
C ALA A 280 -12.30 12.84 28.66
N VAL A 281 -11.55 12.04 27.89
CA VAL A 281 -10.58 11.07 28.45
C VAL A 281 -9.46 11.78 29.20
N GLY A 282 -8.90 12.86 28.65
CA GLY A 282 -7.87 13.65 29.34
C GLY A 282 -8.35 14.26 30.66
N SER A 283 -9.64 14.63 30.72
CA SER A 283 -10.26 15.11 31.97
C SER A 283 -10.53 13.98 32.97
N ALA A 284 -10.92 12.80 32.49
CA ALA A 284 -11.29 11.64 33.30
C ALA A 284 -10.07 10.87 33.84
N ALA A 285 -8.92 10.96 33.17
CA ALA A 285 -7.69 10.33 33.61
C ALA A 285 -7.18 10.92 34.92
N ASN A 286 -6.50 10.09 35.73
CA ASN A 286 -5.80 10.55 36.92
C ASN A 286 -4.56 11.37 36.53
N GLU A 287 -3.83 11.85 37.54
CA GLU A 287 -2.67 12.74 37.37
C GLU A 287 -1.51 12.12 36.54
N ASP A 288 -1.61 10.84 36.18
CA ASP A 288 -0.63 10.13 35.36
C ASP A 288 -1.05 10.04 33.89
N MET A 289 -0.16 10.47 32.98
CA MET A 289 -0.36 10.32 31.53
C MET A 289 -0.50 8.85 31.09
N GLN A 290 -0.01 7.90 31.89
CA GLN A 290 -0.14 6.47 31.60
C GLN A 290 -1.60 6.00 31.70
N ASP A 291 -2.34 6.50 32.70
CA ASP A 291 -3.76 6.18 32.88
C ASP A 291 -4.58 6.70 31.70
N ALA A 292 -4.30 7.92 31.23
CA ALA A 292 -4.96 8.51 30.07
C ALA A 292 -4.77 7.69 28.79
N GLN A 293 -3.59 7.10 28.60
CA GLN A 293 -3.31 6.25 27.44
C GLN A 293 -4.10 4.94 27.46
N SER A 294 -4.34 4.35 28.64
CA SER A 294 -5.16 3.14 28.76
C SER A 294 -6.62 3.38 28.35
N LEU A 295 -7.11 4.61 28.52
CA LEU A 295 -8.45 5.05 28.16
C LEU A 295 -8.62 5.43 26.68
N LEU A 296 -7.56 5.30 25.86
CA LEU A 296 -7.65 5.57 24.42
C LEU A 296 -8.39 4.47 23.65
N LEU A 297 -8.38 3.23 24.15
CA LEU A 297 -8.95 2.09 23.42
C LEU A 297 -10.44 2.27 23.07
N PRO A 298 -11.31 2.73 23.99
CA PRO A 298 -12.71 3.05 23.65
C PRO A 298 -12.87 4.12 22.57
N ILE A 299 -11.96 5.09 22.47
CA ILE A 299 -11.98 6.12 21.42
C ILE A 299 -11.49 5.55 20.09
N MET A 300 -10.50 4.65 20.13
CA MET A 300 -9.94 4.03 18.93
C MET A 300 -10.92 3.08 18.24
N MET A 301 -11.83 2.45 18.97
CA MET A 301 -12.78 1.49 18.40
C MET A 301 -13.69 2.12 17.32
N PRO A 302 -14.38 3.25 17.56
CA PRO A 302 -15.11 3.98 16.53
C PRO A 302 -14.23 4.42 15.35
N ILE A 303 -13.01 4.88 15.61
CA ILE A 303 -12.07 5.33 14.59
C ILE A 303 -11.67 4.16 13.67
N ILE A 304 -11.29 3.01 14.26
CA ILE A 304 -10.93 1.80 13.52
C ILE A 304 -12.13 1.29 12.72
N PHE A 305 -13.33 1.36 13.29
CA PHE A 305 -14.55 1.00 12.58
C PHE A 305 -14.79 1.90 11.36
N GLY A 306 -14.45 3.20 11.44
CA GLY A 306 -14.42 4.11 10.29
C GLY A 306 -13.49 3.64 9.16
N ILE A 307 -12.29 3.14 9.48
CA ILE A 307 -11.38 2.55 8.48
C ILE A 307 -11.98 1.30 7.83
N VAL A 308 -12.63 0.43 8.62
CA VAL A 308 -13.28 -0.77 8.09
C VAL A 308 -14.40 -0.39 7.11
N ILE A 309 -15.20 0.62 7.46
CA ILE A 309 -16.21 1.20 6.56
C ILE A 309 -15.55 1.73 5.28
N MET A 310 -14.44 2.47 5.38
CA MET A 310 -13.72 2.99 4.21
C MET A 310 -13.27 1.86 3.29
N MET A 311 -12.62 0.81 3.81
CA MET A 311 -12.18 -0.33 3.01
C MET A 311 -13.36 -1.02 2.29
N GLN A 312 -14.51 -1.12 2.97
CA GLN A 312 -15.70 -1.73 2.39
C GLN A 312 -16.40 -0.82 1.38
N ALA A 313 -16.50 0.48 1.65
CA ALA A 313 -17.10 1.47 0.76
C ALA A 313 -16.31 1.61 -0.55
N VAL A 314 -14.99 1.46 -0.46
CA VAL A 314 -14.11 1.54 -1.61
C VAL A 314 -14.24 0.29 -2.51
N ASN A 315 -14.42 -0.90 -1.95
CA ASN A 315 -14.58 -2.14 -2.72
C ASN A 315 -16.04 -2.43 -3.12
N ASN A 316 -17.00 -2.00 -2.31
CA ASN A 316 -18.44 -2.16 -2.53
C ASN A 316 -19.18 -0.87 -2.11
N PRO A 317 -19.19 0.16 -2.98
CA PRO A 317 -19.78 1.47 -2.68
C PRO A 317 -21.28 1.43 -2.37
N ASN A 318 -21.99 0.42 -2.88
CA ASN A 318 -23.43 0.25 -2.69
C ASN A 318 -23.75 -0.70 -1.53
N GLY A 319 -22.74 -1.17 -0.79
CA GLY A 319 -22.93 -2.04 0.36
C GLY A 319 -23.66 -1.35 1.51
N SER A 320 -24.42 -2.10 2.31
CA SER A 320 -25.14 -1.57 3.48
C SER A 320 -24.22 -0.83 4.46
N LEU A 321 -22.98 -1.29 4.62
CA LEU A 321 -21.98 -0.67 5.50
C LEU A 321 -21.49 0.68 4.96
N ALA A 322 -21.39 0.82 3.63
CA ALA A 322 -21.01 2.07 2.97
C ALA A 322 -22.13 3.12 3.09
N VAL A 323 -23.38 2.68 2.90
CA VAL A 323 -24.57 3.53 3.11
C VAL A 323 -24.66 3.97 4.56
N PHE A 324 -24.47 3.05 5.52
CA PHE A 324 -24.43 3.40 6.94
C PHE A 324 -23.35 4.45 7.24
N GLY A 325 -22.13 4.24 6.76
CA GLY A 325 -21.02 5.18 6.93
C GLY A 325 -21.27 6.55 6.32
N SER A 326 -22.04 6.62 5.23
CA SER A 326 -22.43 7.90 4.61
C SER A 326 -23.46 8.68 5.45
N LEU A 327 -24.29 7.99 6.24
CA LEU A 327 -25.28 8.60 7.14
C LEU A 327 -24.68 8.98 8.49
N PHE A 328 -23.79 8.14 9.01
CA PHE A 328 -23.10 8.32 10.29
C PHE A 328 -21.59 8.31 10.05
N PRO A 329 -21.01 9.43 9.61
CA PRO A 329 -19.58 9.51 9.36
C PRO A 329 -18.84 9.45 10.69
N LEU A 330 -18.22 8.31 10.95
CA LEU A 330 -17.35 8.14 12.10
C LEU A 330 -15.95 8.67 11.83
N THR A 331 -15.58 8.96 10.58
CA THR A 331 -14.33 9.59 10.15
C THR A 331 -14.51 10.16 8.76
#